data_AF-A0A9P4S6U4-F1
#
_entry.id   AF-A0A9P4S6U4-F1
#
_cell.length_a   1.000
_cell.length_b   1.000
_cell.length_c   1.000
_cell.angle_alpha   90.00
_cell.angle_beta   90.00
_cell.angle_gamma   90.00
#
_symmetry.space_group_name_H-M   'P 1'
#
loop_
_entity.id
_entity.type
_entity.pdbx_description
1 polymer ?
#
loop_
_entity_poly.entity_id
_entity_poly.type
_entity_poly.pdbx_seq_one_letter_code
_entity_poly.pdbx_strand_id
1 'polypeptide(L)'
;MTESSSIPASLSSHLEHLNKLSPSTFAEKYLPLDDPLLTFSPLTEPSTTYTITLVRSAHLTTTDFTTCFSLIEVTSSAAYRNSSRGWHPGLKQAEMKETDMRYLLVRRASTSPSSPSPILGFLSFQLTPEPPDIVLYVYEIHLSASLRGCGLGTHLMGVAEELARRTGMRKTLLTVFTSNIRGEKFYRNLGYQEDDISPASRELRGGKVKRPDYIILSKEVEGP
;
A
#
# COMPACT_ATOMS: atom_id res chain seq x y z
N MET A 1 -33.87 4.77 -2.33
CA MET A 1 -33.38 4.44 -0.97
C MET A 1 -32.27 3.43 -1.19
N THR A 2 -31.03 3.89 -1.27
CA THR A 2 -29.87 2.99 -1.29
C THR A 2 -29.76 2.40 0.10
N GLU A 3 -29.93 1.08 0.24
CA GLU A 3 -29.55 0.38 1.47
C GLU A 3 -28.16 0.87 1.85
N SER A 4 -28.03 1.42 3.05
CA SER A 4 -26.72 1.69 3.64
C SER A 4 -26.07 0.33 3.81
N SER A 5 -25.25 -0.08 2.85
CA SER A 5 -24.50 -1.33 2.89
C SER A 5 -23.62 -1.30 4.14
N SER A 6 -24.09 -1.87 5.24
CA SER A 6 -23.29 -2.05 6.46
C SER A 6 -22.41 -3.27 6.29
N ILE A 7 -21.24 -3.27 6.92
CA ILE A 7 -20.39 -4.46 6.96
C ILE A 7 -21.07 -5.52 7.84
N PRO A 8 -21.18 -6.78 7.38
CA PRO A 8 -21.65 -7.90 8.20
C PRO A 8 -20.90 -7.99 9.53
N ALA A 9 -21.63 -8.26 10.63
CA ALA A 9 -21.04 -8.32 11.97
C ALA A 9 -19.88 -9.34 12.08
N SER A 10 -19.94 -10.45 11.34
CA SER A 10 -18.86 -11.43 11.26
C SER A 10 -17.58 -10.86 10.66
N LEU A 11 -17.67 -10.09 9.56
CA LEU A 11 -16.51 -9.43 8.95
C LEU A 11 -15.95 -8.33 9.84
N SER A 12 -16.82 -7.55 10.49
CA SER A 12 -16.40 -6.52 11.44
C SER A 12 -15.63 -7.13 12.63
N SER A 13 -16.14 -8.21 13.23
CA SER A 13 -15.47 -8.92 14.33
C SER A 13 -14.15 -9.55 13.89
N HIS A 14 -14.10 -10.13 12.68
CA HIS A 14 -12.88 -10.69 12.10
C HIS A 14 -11.80 -9.62 11.90
N LEU A 15 -12.17 -8.47 11.33
CA LEU A 15 -11.25 -7.35 11.15
C LEU A 15 -10.72 -6.81 12.50
N GLU A 16 -11.60 -6.64 13.48
CA GLU A 16 -11.21 -6.20 14.83
C GLU A 16 -10.23 -7.18 15.47
N HIS A 17 -10.47 -8.48 15.33
CA HIS A 17 -9.54 -9.52 15.78
C HIS A 17 -8.16 -9.37 15.12
N LEU A 18 -8.11 -9.23 13.78
CA LEU A 18 -6.85 -9.07 13.03
C LEU A 18 -6.05 -7.83 13.46
N ASN A 19 -6.71 -6.69 13.68
CA ASN A 19 -6.04 -5.45 14.11
C ASN A 19 -5.55 -5.51 15.57
N LYS A 20 -6.19 -6.31 16.42
CA LYS A 20 -5.75 -6.55 17.82
C LYS A 20 -4.60 -7.55 17.97
N LEU A 21 -4.32 -8.38 16.96
CA LEU A 21 -3.19 -9.34 17.04
C LEU A 21 -1.86 -8.63 17.30
N SER A 22 -1.00 -9.19 18.15
CA SER A 22 0.35 -8.66 18.30
C SER A 22 1.11 -8.71 16.96
N PRO A 23 2.11 -7.84 16.72
CA PRO A 23 2.89 -7.89 15.48
C PRO A 23 3.53 -9.26 15.19
N SER A 24 4.06 -9.95 16.22
CA SER A 24 4.65 -11.27 16.05
C SER A 24 3.60 -12.32 15.69
N THR A 25 2.48 -12.36 16.41
CA THR A 25 1.38 -13.30 16.13
C THR A 25 0.79 -13.09 14.73
N PHE A 26 0.66 -11.85 14.30
CA PHE A 26 0.18 -11.53 12.96
C PHE A 26 1.17 -12.01 11.89
N ALA A 27 2.46 -11.73 12.08
CA ALA A 27 3.51 -12.15 11.14
C ALA A 27 3.61 -13.68 11.07
N GLU A 28 3.71 -14.37 12.20
CA GLU A 28 3.78 -15.85 12.26
C GLU A 28 2.64 -16.52 11.50
N LYS A 29 1.42 -15.96 11.57
CA LYS A 29 0.24 -16.57 10.94
C LYS A 29 0.09 -16.22 9.46
N TYR A 30 0.39 -14.98 9.06
CA TYR A 30 0.01 -14.48 7.74
C TYR A 30 1.20 -14.12 6.84
N LEU A 31 2.39 -13.89 7.40
CA LEU A 31 3.59 -13.57 6.64
C LEU A 31 4.85 -13.95 7.47
N PRO A 32 5.11 -15.26 7.66
CA PRO A 32 6.16 -15.74 8.55
C PRO A 32 7.55 -15.34 8.03
N LEU A 33 8.55 -15.29 8.92
CA LEU A 33 9.87 -14.73 8.61
C LEU A 33 10.65 -15.49 7.52
N ASP A 34 10.34 -16.77 7.32
CA ASP A 34 10.92 -17.65 6.30
C ASP A 34 10.11 -17.66 5.00
N ASP A 35 9.05 -16.85 4.91
CA ASP A 35 8.24 -16.76 3.70
C ASP A 35 9.07 -16.22 2.51
N PRO A 36 9.10 -16.92 1.36
CA PRO A 36 9.88 -16.48 0.21
C PRO A 36 9.48 -15.09 -0.30
N LEU A 37 8.25 -14.64 -0.03
CA LEU A 37 7.77 -13.31 -0.36
C LEU A 37 8.52 -12.19 0.35
N LEU A 38 9.19 -12.49 1.47
CA LEU A 38 9.99 -11.52 2.22
C LEU A 38 11.38 -11.29 1.63
N THR A 39 11.69 -11.91 0.49
CA THR A 39 12.94 -11.69 -0.22
C THR A 39 12.69 -11.35 -1.69
N PHE A 40 13.58 -10.54 -2.27
CA PHE A 40 13.52 -10.18 -3.67
C PHE A 40 14.93 -10.02 -4.24
N SER A 41 15.20 -10.64 -5.39
CA SER A 41 16.41 -10.42 -6.17
C SER A 41 16.04 -9.95 -7.58
N PRO A 42 16.51 -8.77 -8.04
CA PRO A 42 16.28 -8.33 -9.41
C PRO A 42 16.84 -9.33 -10.43
N LEU A 43 16.10 -9.60 -11.50
CA LEU A 43 16.61 -10.44 -12.60
C LEU A 43 17.87 -9.86 -13.27
N THR A 44 18.00 -8.54 -13.25
CA THR A 44 19.16 -7.83 -13.80
C THR A 44 20.40 -7.92 -12.90
N GLU A 45 20.21 -8.17 -11.59
CA GLU A 45 21.28 -8.29 -10.60
C GLU A 45 20.99 -9.42 -9.59
N PRO A 46 21.06 -10.70 -10.01
CA PRO A 46 20.63 -11.81 -9.17
C PRO A 46 21.43 -11.99 -7.87
N SER A 47 22.67 -11.48 -7.84
CA SER A 47 23.56 -11.49 -6.67
C SER A 47 23.18 -10.46 -5.61
N THR A 48 22.30 -9.51 -5.92
CA THR A 48 21.79 -8.54 -4.96
C THR A 48 20.43 -9.01 -4.43
N THR A 49 20.36 -9.32 -3.14
CA THR A 49 19.11 -9.63 -2.45
C THR A 49 18.63 -8.45 -1.63
N TYR A 50 17.33 -8.23 -1.66
CA TYR A 50 16.60 -7.32 -0.79
C TYR A 50 15.71 -8.11 0.16
N THR A 51 15.64 -7.65 1.40
CA THR A 51 14.73 -8.18 2.41
C THR A 51 13.57 -7.23 2.62
N ILE A 52 12.41 -7.81 2.88
CA ILE A 52 11.16 -7.12 3.18
C ILE A 52 10.79 -7.46 4.62
N THR A 53 10.51 -6.45 5.44
CA THR A 53 10.09 -6.65 6.83
C THR A 53 8.74 -6.01 7.09
N LEU A 54 7.83 -6.75 7.71
CA LEU A 54 6.53 -6.26 8.15
C LEU A 54 6.64 -5.60 9.53
N VAL A 55 6.22 -4.34 9.64
CA VAL A 55 6.17 -3.61 10.93
C VAL A 55 4.88 -2.80 11.07
N ARG A 56 4.48 -2.50 12.31
CA ARG A 56 3.42 -1.50 12.59
C ARG A 56 4.02 -0.09 12.65
N SER A 57 3.20 0.92 12.39
CA SER A 57 3.58 2.34 12.51
C SER A 57 4.21 2.68 13.85
N ALA A 58 3.65 2.16 14.95
CA ALA A 58 4.17 2.33 16.30
C ALA A 58 5.59 1.79 16.52
N HIS A 59 6.05 0.88 15.66
CA HIS A 59 7.38 0.24 15.74
C HIS A 59 8.35 0.74 14.67
N LEU A 60 7.98 1.76 13.89
CA LEU A 60 8.92 2.45 13.01
C LEU A 60 9.94 3.22 13.85
N THR A 61 11.23 3.00 13.58
CA THR A 61 12.27 3.86 14.12
C THR A 61 12.14 5.27 13.54
N THR A 62 12.64 6.28 14.26
CA THR A 62 12.65 7.67 13.76
C THR A 62 13.36 7.78 12.41
N THR A 63 14.45 7.02 12.22
CA THR A 63 15.22 6.99 10.97
C THR A 63 14.40 6.37 9.82
N ASP A 64 13.72 5.25 10.06
CA ASP A 64 12.91 4.60 9.02
C ASP A 64 11.71 5.45 8.65
N PHE A 65 11.03 6.02 9.65
CA PHE A 65 9.91 6.93 9.43
C PHE A 65 10.31 8.12 8.57
N THR A 66 11.42 8.78 8.94
CA THR A 66 11.96 9.92 8.19
C THR A 66 12.29 9.53 6.76
N THR A 67 12.94 8.37 6.57
CA THR A 67 13.27 7.88 5.23
C THR A 67 12.03 7.59 4.38
N CYS A 68 11.00 6.95 4.95
CA CYS A 68 9.74 6.70 4.26
C CYS A 68 9.03 8.00 3.91
N PHE A 69 9.00 8.98 4.82
CA PHE A 69 8.40 10.29 4.58
C PHE A 69 9.12 11.04 3.45
N SER A 70 10.46 11.05 3.45
CA SER A 70 11.25 11.63 2.36
C SER A 70 10.98 10.95 1.01
N LEU A 71 10.80 9.63 0.98
CA LEU A 71 10.41 8.92 -0.24
C LEU A 71 9.06 9.39 -0.77
N ILE A 72 8.05 9.57 0.08
CA ILE A 72 6.73 10.12 -0.31
C ILE A 72 6.89 11.55 -0.85
N GLU A 73 7.66 12.39 -0.16
CA GLU A 73 7.84 13.77 -0.56
C GLU A 73 8.47 13.88 -1.96
N VAL A 74 9.52 13.10 -2.23
CA VAL A 74 10.20 13.08 -3.53
C VAL A 74 9.31 12.56 -4.66
N THR A 75 8.44 11.59 -4.38
CA THR A 75 7.68 10.86 -5.41
C THR A 75 6.29 11.42 -5.66
N SER A 76 5.63 11.91 -4.62
CA SER A 76 4.19 12.22 -4.65
C SER A 76 3.86 13.68 -4.33
N SER A 77 4.75 14.45 -3.69
CA SER A 77 4.39 15.82 -3.26
C SER A 77 3.96 16.73 -4.42
N ALA A 78 4.52 16.55 -5.62
CA ALA A 78 4.08 17.27 -6.82
C ALA A 78 2.64 16.91 -7.23
N ALA A 79 2.27 15.62 -7.19
CA ALA A 79 0.91 15.18 -7.50
C ALA A 79 -0.09 15.72 -6.47
N TYR A 80 0.26 15.72 -5.19
CA TYR A 80 -0.53 16.34 -4.12
C TYR A 80 -0.74 17.84 -4.35
N ARG A 81 0.34 18.61 -4.60
CA ARG A 81 0.26 20.06 -4.86
C ARG A 81 -0.62 20.41 -6.07
N ASN A 82 -0.62 19.54 -7.08
CA ASN A 82 -1.41 19.72 -8.30
C ASN A 82 -2.85 19.18 -8.19
N SER A 83 -3.25 18.69 -7.01
CA SER A 83 -4.61 18.19 -6.74
C SER A 83 -5.35 19.11 -5.77
N SER A 84 -6.67 18.97 -5.70
CA SER A 84 -7.50 19.62 -4.67
C SER A 84 -7.14 19.24 -3.24
N ARG A 85 -6.37 18.16 -3.00
CA ARG A 85 -5.95 17.74 -1.65
C ARG A 85 -4.82 18.58 -1.07
N GLY A 86 -3.97 19.20 -1.91
CA GLY A 86 -2.77 19.92 -1.48
C GLY A 86 -1.69 19.04 -0.85
N TRP A 87 -0.49 19.59 -0.65
CA TRP A 87 0.60 18.92 0.08
C TRP A 87 0.73 19.50 1.49
N HIS A 88 0.40 18.69 2.50
CA HIS A 88 0.43 19.07 3.91
C HIS A 88 1.33 18.11 4.70
N PRO A 89 2.64 18.39 4.83
CA PRO A 89 3.62 17.53 5.49
C PRO A 89 3.18 17.01 6.86
N GLY A 90 2.68 17.89 7.73
CA GLY A 90 2.26 17.52 9.08
C GLY A 90 1.06 16.56 9.10
N LEU A 91 0.07 16.77 8.23
CA LEU A 91 -1.06 15.86 8.09
C LEU A 91 -0.62 14.52 7.51
N LYS A 92 0.28 14.52 6.52
CA LYS A 92 0.81 13.29 5.96
C LYS A 92 1.61 12.48 6.98
N GLN A 93 2.43 13.15 7.80
CA GLN A 93 3.15 12.50 8.88
C GLN A 93 2.21 11.94 9.97
N ALA A 94 1.09 12.62 10.25
CA ALA A 94 0.07 12.11 11.16
C ALA A 94 -0.63 10.86 10.60
N GLU A 95 -1.03 10.89 9.32
CA GLU A 95 -1.62 9.74 8.60
C GLU A 95 -0.67 8.51 8.63
N MET A 96 0.62 8.73 8.38
CA MET A 96 1.64 7.66 8.44
C MET A 96 1.76 7.00 9.82
N LYS A 97 1.32 7.68 10.89
CA LYS A 97 1.38 7.22 12.29
C LYS A 97 0.06 6.65 12.79
N GLU A 98 -0.95 6.51 11.94
CA GLU A 98 -2.22 5.89 12.32
C GLU A 98 -2.01 4.49 12.94
N THR A 99 -2.82 4.17 13.95
CA THR A 99 -2.60 3.02 14.85
C THR A 99 -2.55 1.67 14.13
N ASP A 100 -3.41 1.48 13.14
CA ASP A 100 -3.53 0.21 12.40
C ASP A 100 -2.65 0.17 11.13
N MET A 101 -1.89 1.25 10.87
CA MET A 101 -0.99 1.34 9.72
C MET A 101 0.15 0.33 9.85
N ARG A 102 0.32 -0.47 8.81
CA ARG A 102 1.38 -1.47 8.65
C ARG A 102 2.27 -1.11 7.47
N TYR A 103 3.52 -1.53 7.53
CA TYR A 103 4.54 -1.24 6.53
C TYR A 103 5.28 -2.51 6.13
N LEU A 104 5.44 -2.71 4.82
CA LEU A 104 6.43 -3.59 4.22
C LEU A 104 7.66 -2.74 3.87
N LEU A 105 8.74 -2.89 4.63
CA LEU A 105 9.95 -2.10 4.49
C LEU A 105 11.02 -2.87 3.70
N VAL A 106 11.59 -2.25 2.66
CA VAL A 106 12.61 -2.87 1.81
C VAL A 106 14.01 -2.38 2.16
N ARG A 107 14.93 -3.31 2.41
CA ARG A 107 16.36 -3.04 2.62
C ARG A 107 17.20 -3.96 1.75
N ARG A 108 18.42 -3.52 1.41
CA ARG A 108 19.43 -4.44 0.86
C ARG A 108 19.82 -5.43 1.95
N ALA A 109 19.92 -6.72 1.62
CA ALA A 109 20.45 -7.71 2.53
C ALA A 109 21.88 -7.33 2.93
N SER A 110 22.13 -7.17 4.23
CA SER A 110 23.45 -6.87 4.78
C SER A 110 24.01 -8.12 5.44
N THR A 111 25.31 -8.36 5.26
CA THR A 111 26.04 -9.39 6.00
C THR A 111 26.52 -8.90 7.38
N SER A 112 26.42 -7.59 7.65
CA SER A 112 26.83 -7.00 8.92
C SER A 112 25.61 -6.67 9.80
N PRO A 113 25.52 -7.24 11.02
CA PRO A 113 24.41 -7.00 11.94
C PRO A 113 24.50 -5.68 12.70
N SER A 114 25.60 -4.93 12.61
CA SER A 114 25.84 -3.73 13.44
C SER A 114 25.10 -2.47 12.98
N SER A 115 24.61 -2.42 11.74
CA SER A 115 23.74 -1.34 11.26
C SER A 115 22.84 -1.85 10.13
N PRO A 116 21.50 -1.72 10.25
CA PRO A 116 20.61 -2.09 9.16
C PRO A 116 20.85 -1.15 7.98
N SER A 117 20.82 -1.70 6.77
CA SER A 117 20.84 -0.88 5.55
C SER A 117 19.67 0.11 5.54
N PRO A 118 19.83 1.28 4.90
CA PRO A 118 18.74 2.26 4.80
C PRO A 118 17.53 1.66 4.06
N ILE A 119 16.35 2.22 4.33
CA ILE A 119 15.14 1.91 3.56
C ILE A 119 15.33 2.37 2.12
N LEU A 120 15.13 1.45 1.18
CA LEU A 120 15.22 1.72 -0.26
C LEU A 120 13.84 1.72 -0.94
N GLY A 121 12.80 1.32 -0.21
CA GLY A 121 11.42 1.37 -0.65
C GLY A 121 10.49 0.83 0.43
N PHE A 122 9.20 1.10 0.29
CA PHE A 122 8.19 0.55 1.18
C PHE A 122 6.81 0.49 0.51
N LEU A 123 5.93 -0.30 1.12
CA LEU A 123 4.48 -0.25 0.91
C LEU A 123 3.81 -0.12 2.28
N SER A 124 2.87 0.83 2.44
CA SER A 124 2.07 0.95 3.67
C SER A 124 0.61 0.64 3.41
N PHE A 125 -0.04 -0.02 4.35
CA PHE A 125 -1.42 -0.46 4.21
C PHE A 125 -2.14 -0.55 5.55
N GLN A 126 -3.47 -0.57 5.48
CA GLN A 126 -4.34 -0.95 6.60
C GLN A 126 -5.26 -2.09 6.19
N LEU A 127 -5.67 -2.87 7.17
CA LEU A 127 -6.87 -3.69 7.06
C LEU A 127 -8.01 -2.82 7.59
N THR A 128 -9.00 -2.52 6.76
CA THR A 128 -9.99 -1.48 7.04
C THR A 128 -11.38 -1.87 6.57
N PRO A 129 -12.46 -1.39 7.21
CA PRO A 129 -13.79 -1.45 6.65
C PRO A 129 -13.89 -0.68 5.33
N GLU A 130 -14.45 -1.29 4.29
CA GLU A 130 -14.92 -0.60 3.08
C GLU A 130 -16.27 -1.21 2.67
N PRO A 131 -17.38 -0.76 3.30
CA PRO A 131 -18.65 -1.47 3.22
C PRO A 131 -19.13 -1.74 1.78
N PRO A 132 -19.69 -2.92 1.50
CA PRO A 132 -20.07 -3.99 2.45
C PRO A 132 -18.92 -4.89 2.90
N ASP A 133 -17.69 -4.65 2.45
CA ASP A 133 -16.54 -5.54 2.64
C ASP A 133 -15.57 -5.06 3.72
N ILE A 134 -14.58 -5.90 3.98
CA ILE A 134 -13.31 -5.53 4.61
C ILE A 134 -12.20 -5.73 3.58
N VAL A 135 -11.22 -4.82 3.55
CA VAL A 135 -10.23 -4.75 2.49
C VAL A 135 -8.82 -4.52 3.04
N LEU A 136 -7.82 -4.90 2.25
CA LEU A 136 -6.47 -4.37 2.43
C LEU A 136 -6.34 -3.11 1.57
N TYR A 137 -6.25 -1.96 2.23
CA TYR A 137 -6.11 -0.67 1.55
C TYR A 137 -4.63 -0.27 1.53
N VAL A 138 -4.03 -0.18 0.35
CA VAL A 138 -2.67 0.33 0.14
C VAL A 138 -2.71 1.86 0.15
N TYR A 139 -2.06 2.45 1.14
CA TYR A 139 -1.98 3.90 1.31
C TYR A 139 -0.84 4.49 0.49
N GLU A 140 0.32 3.84 0.51
CA GLU A 140 1.50 4.30 -0.19
C GLU A 140 2.32 3.13 -0.71
N ILE A 141 2.95 3.30 -1.87
CA ILE A 141 4.02 2.43 -2.37
C ILE A 141 5.08 3.31 -3.03
N HIS A 142 6.28 3.30 -2.46
CA HIS A 142 7.38 4.15 -2.91
C HIS A 142 8.68 3.41 -2.96
N LEU A 143 9.40 3.58 -4.07
CA LEU A 143 10.71 2.99 -4.28
C LEU A 143 11.72 4.11 -4.55
N SER A 144 12.92 3.96 -4.02
CA SER A 144 14.09 4.75 -4.43
C SER A 144 14.32 4.58 -5.93
N ALA A 145 14.95 5.57 -6.57
CA ALA A 145 15.13 5.57 -8.02
C ALA A 145 15.88 4.32 -8.54
N SER A 146 16.84 3.81 -7.77
CA SER A 146 17.64 2.64 -8.11
C SER A 146 16.87 1.32 -8.10
N LEU A 147 15.70 1.25 -7.44
CA LEU A 147 14.88 0.04 -7.40
C LEU A 147 13.63 0.10 -8.28
N ARG A 148 13.56 1.07 -9.20
CA ARG A 148 12.46 1.19 -10.14
C ARG A 148 12.77 0.43 -11.42
N GLY A 149 11.72 -0.14 -12.04
CA GLY A 149 11.86 -0.83 -13.33
C GLY A 149 12.49 -2.23 -13.25
N CYS A 150 12.80 -2.73 -12.06
CA CYS A 150 13.38 -4.06 -11.86
C CYS A 150 12.37 -5.13 -11.39
N GLY A 151 11.08 -4.78 -11.26
CA GLY A 151 10.02 -5.69 -10.82
C GLY A 151 9.66 -5.63 -9.32
N LEU A 152 10.44 -4.93 -8.49
CA LEU A 152 10.18 -4.85 -7.04
C LEU A 152 8.79 -4.27 -6.71
N GLY A 153 8.32 -3.28 -7.46
CA GLY A 153 6.98 -2.71 -7.24
C GLY A 153 5.88 -3.75 -7.45
N THR A 154 6.00 -4.55 -8.52
CA THR A 154 5.10 -5.69 -8.78
C THR A 154 5.17 -6.71 -7.66
N HIS A 155 6.38 -7.03 -7.19
CA HIS A 155 6.58 -7.95 -6.07
C HIS A 155 5.87 -7.46 -4.80
N LEU A 156 6.05 -6.21 -4.40
CA LEU A 156 5.41 -5.63 -3.20
C LEU A 156 3.88 -5.64 -3.30
N MET A 157 3.31 -5.32 -4.46
CA MET A 157 1.86 -5.44 -4.67
C MET A 157 1.41 -6.90 -4.55
N GLY A 158 2.16 -7.85 -5.09
CA GLY A 158 1.91 -9.29 -4.92
C GLY A 158 1.95 -9.74 -3.46
N VAL A 159 2.89 -9.22 -2.65
CA VAL A 159 2.90 -9.48 -1.19
C VAL A 159 1.65 -8.94 -0.53
N ALA A 160 1.20 -7.73 -0.89
CA ALA A 160 -0.02 -7.14 -0.35
C ALA A 160 -1.28 -7.93 -0.77
N GLU A 161 -1.38 -8.36 -2.02
CA GLU A 161 -2.48 -9.20 -2.54
C GLU A 161 -2.53 -10.56 -1.82
N GLU A 162 -1.38 -11.21 -1.64
CA GLU A 162 -1.29 -12.46 -0.91
C GLU A 162 -1.67 -12.29 0.57
N LEU A 163 -1.22 -11.20 1.20
CA LEU A 163 -1.56 -10.92 2.58
C LEU A 163 -3.07 -10.65 2.74
N ALA A 164 -3.68 -9.95 1.79
CA ALA A 164 -5.12 -9.75 1.72
C ALA A 164 -5.85 -11.11 1.67
N ARG A 165 -5.43 -12.02 0.80
CA ARG A 165 -5.99 -13.38 0.70
C ARG A 165 -5.84 -14.16 2.01
N ARG A 166 -4.64 -14.19 2.60
CA ARG A 166 -4.36 -14.93 3.85
C ARG A 166 -5.13 -14.39 5.05
N THR A 167 -5.45 -13.10 5.04
CA THR A 167 -6.25 -12.44 6.09
C THR A 167 -7.75 -12.46 5.81
N GLY A 168 -8.20 -13.07 4.71
CA GLY A 168 -9.62 -13.20 4.37
C GLY A 168 -10.26 -11.92 3.83
N MET A 169 -9.47 -11.01 3.27
CA MET A 169 -9.97 -9.84 2.54
C MET A 169 -10.38 -10.26 1.13
N ARG A 170 -11.46 -9.67 0.61
CA ARG A 170 -11.96 -9.98 -0.74
C ARG A 170 -11.18 -9.26 -1.85
N LYS A 171 -10.65 -8.07 -1.54
CA LYS A 171 -9.96 -7.22 -2.50
C LYS A 171 -8.87 -6.39 -1.84
N THR A 172 -7.92 -5.95 -2.67
CA THR A 172 -6.99 -4.88 -2.35
C THR A 172 -7.48 -3.58 -2.98
N LEU A 173 -7.32 -2.45 -2.28
CA LEU A 173 -7.70 -1.11 -2.76
C LEU A 173 -6.50 -0.16 -2.73
N LEU A 174 -6.53 0.85 -3.58
CA LEU A 174 -5.62 1.99 -3.52
C LEU A 174 -6.25 3.24 -4.15
N THR A 175 -5.75 4.40 -3.75
CA THR A 175 -6.03 5.68 -4.44
C THR A 175 -4.83 6.07 -5.30
N VAL A 176 -5.08 6.50 -6.53
CA VAL A 176 -4.05 7.05 -7.41
C VAL A 176 -4.48 8.39 -8.00
N PHE A 177 -3.59 9.38 -7.95
CA PHE A 177 -3.83 10.65 -8.64
C PHE A 177 -3.91 10.44 -10.15
N THR A 178 -4.89 11.04 -10.81
CA THR A 178 -5.03 10.97 -12.29
C THR A 178 -3.92 11.72 -13.02
N SER A 179 -3.18 12.59 -12.32
CA SER A 179 -1.94 13.18 -12.81
C SER A 179 -0.75 12.22 -12.79
N ASN A 180 -0.80 11.14 -11.99
CA ASN A 180 0.22 10.10 -11.93
C ASN A 180 -0.03 9.01 -12.97
N ILE A 181 0.08 9.37 -14.25
CA ILE A 181 -0.17 8.49 -15.40
C ILE A 181 0.66 7.20 -15.33
N ARG A 182 1.91 7.29 -14.87
CA ARG A 182 2.79 6.13 -14.71
C ARG A 182 2.29 5.17 -13.64
N GLY A 183 1.85 5.69 -12.49
CA GLY A 183 1.25 4.90 -11.41
C GLY A 183 -0.06 4.24 -11.85
N GLU A 184 -0.97 5.02 -12.44
CA GLU A 184 -2.25 4.50 -12.96
C GLU A 184 -2.02 3.34 -13.95
N LYS A 185 -1.12 3.53 -14.93
CA LYS A 185 -0.77 2.47 -15.89
C LYS A 185 -0.14 1.24 -15.21
N PHE A 186 0.72 1.45 -14.21
CA PHE A 186 1.34 0.36 -13.46
C PHE A 186 0.27 -0.51 -12.76
N TYR A 187 -0.67 0.10 -12.04
CA TYR A 187 -1.73 -0.66 -11.37
C TYR A 187 -2.67 -1.37 -12.36
N ARG A 188 -3.07 -0.69 -13.45
CA ARG A 188 -3.89 -1.31 -14.51
C ARG A 188 -3.22 -2.54 -15.12
N ASN A 189 -1.90 -2.48 -15.35
CA ASN A 189 -1.13 -3.63 -15.84
C ASN A 189 -1.07 -4.80 -14.86
N LEU A 190 -1.26 -4.55 -13.55
CA LEU A 190 -1.37 -5.60 -12.53
C LEU A 190 -2.79 -6.18 -12.41
N GLY A 191 -3.73 -5.69 -13.22
CA GLY A 191 -5.14 -6.13 -13.22
C GLY A 191 -6.05 -5.31 -12.33
N TYR A 192 -5.58 -4.21 -11.73
CA TYR A 192 -6.46 -3.31 -10.98
C TYR A 192 -7.44 -2.60 -11.92
N GLN A 193 -8.69 -2.49 -11.46
CA GLN A 193 -9.77 -1.81 -12.16
C GLN A 193 -10.29 -0.64 -11.33
N GLU A 194 -11.10 0.21 -11.93
CA GLU A 194 -11.71 1.31 -11.17
C GLU A 194 -12.77 0.72 -10.24
N ASP A 195 -12.70 1.06 -8.96
CA ASP A 195 -13.65 0.56 -7.96
C ASP A 195 -14.96 1.34 -8.03
N ASP A 196 -16.08 0.72 -7.64
CA ASP A 196 -17.40 1.36 -7.64
C ASP A 196 -17.47 2.61 -6.76
N ILE A 197 -16.61 2.70 -5.74
CA ILE A 197 -16.51 3.88 -4.86
C ILE A 197 -15.65 5.00 -5.44
N SER A 198 -15.03 4.81 -6.61
CA SER A 198 -14.22 5.83 -7.28
C SER A 198 -15.06 7.07 -7.63
N PRO A 199 -14.53 8.29 -7.45
CA PRO A 199 -15.26 9.50 -7.82
C PRO A 199 -15.56 9.53 -9.32
N ALA A 200 -16.83 9.73 -9.67
CA ALA A 200 -17.24 9.79 -11.06
C ALA A 200 -16.67 11.02 -11.81
N SER A 201 -16.38 10.82 -13.10
CA SER A 201 -16.08 11.94 -14.01
C SER A 201 -17.29 12.87 -14.15
N ARG A 202 -17.04 14.17 -14.30
CA ARG A 202 -18.09 15.18 -14.44
C ARG A 202 -18.14 15.72 -15.86
N GLU A 203 -19.30 15.65 -16.49
CA GLU A 203 -19.55 16.35 -17.75
C GLU A 203 -19.72 17.84 -17.50
N LEU A 204 -18.97 18.65 -18.25
CA LEU A 204 -19.06 20.10 -18.23
C LEU A 204 -19.91 20.58 -19.42
N ARG A 205 -20.35 21.84 -19.35
CA ARG A 205 -21.04 22.50 -20.47
C ARG A 205 -20.21 22.37 -21.75
N GLY A 206 -20.85 21.95 -22.84
CA GLY A 206 -20.20 21.73 -24.14
C GLY A 206 -19.57 20.34 -24.33
N GLY A 207 -19.95 19.34 -23.52
CA GLY A 207 -19.54 17.94 -23.72
C GLY A 207 -18.11 17.61 -23.28
N LYS A 208 -17.41 18.55 -22.62
CA LYS A 208 -16.07 18.28 -22.09
C LYS A 208 -16.16 17.46 -20.81
N VAL A 209 -15.54 16.29 -20.78
CA VAL A 209 -15.45 15.45 -19.57
C VAL A 209 -14.27 15.90 -18.71
N LYS A 210 -14.52 16.22 -17.45
CA LYS A 210 -13.48 16.49 -16.44
C LYS A 210 -13.32 15.25 -15.55
N ARG A 211 -12.15 14.63 -15.63
CA ARG A 211 -11.75 13.57 -14.70
C ARG A 211 -11.56 14.13 -13.28
N PRO A 212 -11.81 13.33 -12.24
CA PRO A 212 -11.43 13.68 -10.87
C PRO A 212 -9.90 13.78 -10.73
N ASP A 213 -9.42 14.42 -9.65
CA ASP A 213 -7.98 14.57 -9.38
C ASP A 213 -7.32 13.24 -8.99
N TYR A 214 -8.12 12.28 -8.51
CA TYR A 214 -7.72 10.93 -8.18
C TYR A 214 -8.85 9.96 -8.51
N ILE A 215 -8.51 8.69 -8.66
CA ILE A 215 -9.45 7.58 -8.78
C ILE A 215 -9.10 6.51 -7.74
N ILE A 216 -10.08 5.69 -7.39
CA ILE A 216 -9.89 4.53 -6.52
C ILE A 216 -9.84 3.30 -7.40
N LEU A 217 -8.79 2.51 -7.24
CA LEU A 217 -8.62 1.25 -7.95
C LEU A 217 -8.71 0.08 -6.98
N SER A 218 -9.25 -1.04 -7.45
CA SER A 218 -9.27 -2.29 -6.69
C SER A 218 -8.94 -3.49 -7.55
N LYS A 219 -8.54 -4.57 -6.89
CA LYS A 219 -8.32 -5.88 -7.47
C LYS A 219 -8.81 -6.94 -6.50
N GLU A 220 -9.72 -7.78 -6.97
CA GLU A 220 -10.17 -8.95 -6.22
C GLU A 220 -9.00 -9.92 -6.03
N VAL A 221 -8.90 -10.47 -4.83
CA VAL A 221 -7.96 -11.53 -4.51
C VAL A 221 -8.80 -12.76 -4.27
N GLU A 222 -8.67 -13.77 -5.13
CA GLU A 222 -9.39 -15.03 -4.95
C GLU A 222 -9.04 -15.60 -3.58
N GLY A 223 -10.06 -15.92 -2.78
CA GLY A 223 -9.87 -16.58 -1.49
C GLY A 223 -9.17 -17.92 -1.64
N PRO A 224 -8.57 -18.47 -0.56
CA PRO A 224 -8.12 -19.85 -0.56
C PRO A 224 -9.25 -20.85 -0.88
#